data_AF-A0A960VQB3-F1
#
_entry.id   AF-A0A960VQB3-F1
#
_cell.length_a   1.000
_cell.length_b   1.000
_cell.length_c   1.000
_cell.angle_alpha   90.00
_cell.angle_beta   90.00
_cell.angle_gamma   90.00
#
_symmetry.space_group_name_H-M   'P 1'
#
loop_
_entity.id
_entity.type
_entity.pdbx_description
1 polymer ?
#
loop_
_entity_poly.entity_id
_entity_poly.type
_entity_poly.pdbx_seq_one_letter_code
_entity_poly.pdbx_strand_id
1 'polypeptide(L)'
;ALSGFEEGADYPLRYTVFGSKIPGVYNLGGDLPLFARMIRSSDREGLRRYAYACVEPLHFRAVNLGLPVIGISLVQGDALGGGFECALADDVIIAERSAKFGLPEILFNLFPGMGAYSFLSRRISPAQAERMMLSGRIYSAEELYEMGVVDMVAEDGAGEDAVYDYVERVDRVFEG
;
A
#
# COMPACT_ATOMS: atom_id res chain seq x y z
N ALA A 1 -14.89 3.23 -15.15
CA ALA A 1 -13.85 2.64 -16.02
C ALA A 1 -13.27 3.77 -16.85
N LEU A 2 -11.97 4.03 -16.76
CA LEU A 2 -11.29 4.93 -17.69
C LEU A 2 -11.33 4.26 -19.07
N SER A 3 -12.31 4.64 -19.87
CA SER A 3 -12.51 4.15 -21.23
C SER A 3 -11.55 4.91 -22.16
N GLY A 4 -10.34 4.39 -22.33
CA GLY A 4 -9.34 5.07 -23.17
C GLY A 4 -8.13 4.25 -23.59
N PHE A 5 -8.08 2.95 -23.28
CA PHE A 5 -6.88 2.14 -23.55
C PHE A 5 -7.18 1.11 -24.64
N GLU A 6 -6.50 1.28 -25.78
CA GLU A 6 -6.52 0.33 -26.89
C GLU A 6 -5.48 -0.76 -26.63
N GLU A 7 -5.87 -2.02 -26.81
CA GLU A 7 -4.95 -3.16 -26.82
C GLU A 7 -3.91 -2.97 -27.94
N GLY A 8 -2.63 -2.99 -27.59
CA GLY A 8 -1.51 -2.86 -28.54
C GLY A 8 -0.99 -1.44 -28.77
N ALA A 9 -1.50 -0.43 -28.08
CA ALA A 9 -0.89 0.90 -28.07
C ALA A 9 0.44 0.90 -27.28
N ASP A 10 1.45 1.60 -27.78
CA ASP A 10 2.72 1.81 -27.10
C ASP A 10 2.53 2.84 -25.98
N TYR A 11 2.63 2.41 -24.72
CA TYR A 11 2.50 3.28 -23.56
C TYR A 11 3.90 3.66 -23.06
N PRO A 12 4.26 4.96 -23.00
CA PRO A 12 5.60 5.39 -22.63
C PRO A 12 5.94 5.16 -21.15
N LEU A 13 4.94 4.87 -20.32
CA LEU A 13 5.09 4.61 -18.89
C LEU A 13 5.00 3.10 -18.65
N ARG A 14 6.02 2.52 -17.99
CA ARG A 14 6.04 1.10 -17.58
C ARG A 14 5.84 0.90 -16.07
N TYR A 15 6.16 1.91 -15.28
CA TYR A 15 6.17 1.84 -13.82
C TYR A 15 5.54 3.09 -13.20
N THR A 16 4.84 2.91 -12.07
CA THR A 16 4.46 3.99 -11.18
C THR A 16 5.04 3.74 -9.80
N VAL A 17 5.78 4.69 -9.25
CA VAL A 17 6.39 4.57 -7.92
C VAL A 17 5.70 5.53 -6.95
N PHE A 18 5.24 5.00 -5.83
CA PHE A 18 4.60 5.75 -4.76
C PHE A 18 5.49 5.73 -3.52
N GLY A 19 5.91 6.90 -3.07
CA GLY A 19 6.71 7.10 -1.87
C GLY A 19 6.23 8.32 -1.08
N SER A 20 6.92 8.61 0.01
CA SER A 20 6.63 9.76 0.87
C SER A 20 7.83 10.71 0.94
N LYS A 21 7.53 12.00 1.00
CA LYS A 21 8.54 13.05 1.23
C LYS A 21 8.77 13.36 2.71
N ILE A 22 8.05 12.69 3.61
CA ILE A 22 8.15 12.90 5.05
C ILE A 22 9.11 11.86 5.64
N PRO A 23 10.27 12.26 6.19
CA PRO A 23 11.23 11.32 6.75
C PRO A 23 10.61 10.41 7.82
N GLY A 24 10.85 9.10 7.70
CA GLY A 24 10.36 8.09 8.65
C GLY A 24 8.85 7.82 8.59
N VAL A 25 8.12 8.44 7.66
CA VAL A 25 6.68 8.23 7.51
C VAL A 25 6.39 7.94 6.05
N TYR A 26 5.92 6.73 5.76
CA TYR A 26 5.32 6.43 4.47
C TYR A 26 3.88 6.93 4.43
N ASN A 27 3.02 6.40 5.31
CA ASN A 27 1.63 6.79 5.44
C ASN A 27 1.05 6.24 6.76
N LEU A 28 0.52 7.11 7.61
CA LEU A 28 -0.01 6.73 8.94
C LEU A 28 -1.50 6.35 8.93
N GLY A 29 -2.12 6.32 7.75
CA GLY A 29 -3.52 5.97 7.58
C GLY A 29 -4.47 7.13 7.82
N GLY A 30 -5.66 6.82 8.34
CA GLY A 30 -6.74 7.79 8.46
C GLY A 30 -6.53 8.83 9.57
N ASP A 31 -7.10 10.02 9.36
CA ASP A 31 -7.20 11.09 10.37
C ASP A 31 -8.21 10.69 11.47
N LEU A 32 -7.68 10.08 12.54
CA LEU A 32 -8.46 9.68 13.72
C LEU A 32 -9.17 10.87 14.40
N PRO A 33 -8.56 12.05 14.60
CA PRO A 33 -9.26 13.22 15.10
C PRO A 33 -10.49 13.62 14.27
N LEU A 34 -10.38 13.63 12.94
CA LEU A 34 -11.49 13.92 12.05
C LEU A 34 -12.59 12.87 12.17
N PHE A 35 -12.20 11.59 12.14
CA PHE A 35 -13.12 10.46 12.25
C PHE A 35 -13.90 10.50 13.57
N ALA A 36 -13.20 10.71 14.70
CA ALA A 36 -13.80 10.83 16.03
C ALA A 36 -14.73 12.04 16.14
N ARG A 37 -14.39 13.17 15.52
CA ARG A 37 -15.24 14.36 15.46
C ARG A 37 -16.55 14.06 14.76
N MET A 38 -16.50 13.46 13.57
CA MET A 38 -17.68 13.14 12.77
C MET A 38 -18.59 12.12 13.48
N ILE A 39 -18.01 11.13 14.17
CA ILE A 39 -18.79 10.18 15.00
C ILE A 39 -19.54 10.93 16.11
N ARG A 40 -18.84 11.79 16.87
CA ARG A 40 -19.45 12.53 18.00
C ARG A 40 -20.55 13.47 17.54
N SER A 41 -20.40 14.09 16.37
CA SER A 41 -21.44 14.94 15.77
C SER A 41 -22.53 14.16 15.03
N SER A 42 -22.47 12.82 15.01
CA SER A 42 -23.37 11.96 14.22
C SER A 42 -23.43 12.33 12.73
N ASP A 43 -22.32 12.85 12.19
CA ASP A 43 -22.21 13.27 10.79
C ASP A 43 -21.97 12.07 9.87
N ARG A 44 -23.05 11.36 9.56
CA ARG A 44 -23.01 10.18 8.70
C ARG A 44 -22.56 10.50 7.28
N GLU A 45 -22.95 11.66 6.75
CA GLU A 45 -22.58 12.05 5.39
C GLU A 45 -21.10 12.40 5.30
N GLY A 46 -20.56 13.10 6.30
CA GLY A 46 -19.13 13.34 6.43
C GLY A 46 -18.34 12.04 6.51
N LEU A 47 -18.77 11.08 7.35
CA LEU A 47 -18.12 9.76 7.44
C LEU A 47 -18.14 9.00 6.11
N ARG A 48 -19.27 9.03 5.40
CA ARG A 48 -19.40 8.41 4.09
C ARG A 48 -18.47 9.04 3.08
N ARG A 49 -18.46 10.37 2.99
CA ARG A 49 -17.57 11.12 2.09
C ARG A 49 -16.10 10.85 2.41
N TYR A 50 -15.75 10.81 3.69
CA TYR A 50 -14.40 10.50 4.14
C TYR A 50 -13.99 9.08 3.73
N ALA A 51 -14.87 8.09 3.91
CA ALA A 51 -14.62 6.72 3.48
C ALA A 51 -14.36 6.64 1.96
N TYR A 52 -15.19 7.30 1.13
CA TYR A 52 -14.97 7.37 -0.32
C TYR A 52 -13.64 8.05 -0.68
N ALA A 53 -13.31 9.16 -0.01
CA ALA A 53 -12.03 9.85 -0.22
C ALA A 53 -10.80 8.99 0.11
N CYS A 54 -10.94 8.01 1.03
CA CYS A 54 -9.88 7.05 1.32
C CYS A 54 -9.82 5.92 0.27
N VAL A 55 -10.96 5.33 -0.11
CA VAL A 55 -10.98 4.12 -0.96
C VAL A 55 -10.89 4.40 -2.45
N GLU A 56 -11.35 5.56 -2.94
CA GLU A 56 -11.32 5.86 -4.38
C GLU A 56 -9.88 5.97 -4.94
N PRO A 57 -8.95 6.74 -4.32
CA PRO A 57 -7.57 6.80 -4.79
C PRO A 57 -6.87 5.43 -4.70
N LEU A 58 -7.19 4.67 -3.64
CA LEU A 58 -6.65 3.34 -3.47
C LEU A 58 -7.14 2.37 -4.54
N HIS A 59 -8.42 2.44 -4.92
CA HIS A 59 -8.95 1.62 -6.00
C HIS A 59 -8.24 1.93 -7.33
N PHE A 60 -8.03 3.21 -7.65
CA PHE A 60 -7.27 3.60 -8.85
C PHE A 60 -5.86 3.04 -8.83
N ARG A 61 -5.20 3.07 -7.68
CA ARG A 61 -3.88 2.48 -7.48
C ARG A 61 -3.90 0.95 -7.66
N ALA A 62 -4.86 0.25 -7.04
CA ALA A 62 -5.00 -1.21 -7.10
C ALA A 62 -5.34 -1.77 -8.50
N VAL A 63 -5.77 -0.92 -9.43
CA VAL A 63 -5.99 -1.27 -10.85
C VAL A 63 -4.97 -0.61 -11.77
N ASN A 64 -3.85 -0.13 -11.23
CA ASN A 64 -2.76 0.50 -11.97
C ASN A 64 -3.24 1.66 -12.87
N LEU A 65 -4.20 2.46 -12.39
CA LEU A 65 -4.86 3.53 -13.14
C LEU A 65 -5.56 3.07 -14.43
N GLY A 66 -5.78 1.76 -14.60
CA GLY A 66 -6.24 1.15 -15.84
C GLY A 66 -5.15 1.06 -16.92
N LEU A 67 -3.90 1.33 -16.57
CA LEU A 67 -2.74 1.29 -17.46
C LEU A 67 -1.99 -0.04 -17.34
N PRO A 68 -1.29 -0.49 -18.40
CA PRO A 68 -0.42 -1.65 -18.36
C PRO A 68 0.93 -1.31 -17.69
N VAL A 69 0.88 -0.80 -16.45
CA VAL A 69 2.05 -0.39 -15.66
C VAL A 69 2.18 -1.28 -14.43
N ILE A 70 3.39 -1.38 -13.90
CA ILE A 70 3.68 -2.03 -12.62
C ILE A 70 3.68 -0.96 -11.52
N GLY A 71 2.80 -1.12 -10.53
CA GLY A 71 2.76 -0.29 -9.32
C GLY A 71 3.83 -0.71 -8.33
N ILE A 72 4.61 0.26 -7.83
CA ILE A 72 5.67 0.04 -6.84
C ILE A 72 5.45 0.96 -5.64
N SER A 73 5.37 0.37 -4.46
CA SER A 73 5.43 1.08 -3.18
C SER A 73 6.86 1.14 -2.69
N LEU A 74 7.41 2.34 -2.60
CA LEU A 74 8.68 2.61 -1.94
C LEU A 74 8.41 3.06 -0.49
N VAL A 75 8.64 2.17 0.47
CA VAL A 75 8.29 2.37 1.88
C VAL A 75 9.53 2.69 2.70
N GLN A 76 9.80 3.99 2.88
CA GLN A 76 10.96 4.52 3.62
C GLN A 76 10.57 5.03 5.03
N GLY A 77 9.63 4.34 5.68
CA GLY A 77 9.10 4.75 6.96
C GLY A 77 7.82 4.02 7.34
N ASP A 78 7.19 4.47 8.42
CA ASP A 78 6.01 3.81 8.99
C ASP A 78 4.83 3.82 8.00
N ALA A 79 4.28 2.63 7.74
CA ALA A 79 3.09 2.36 6.93
C ALA A 79 2.02 1.71 7.81
N LEU A 80 1.05 2.49 8.28
CA LEU A 80 0.08 2.05 9.28
C LEU A 80 -1.36 2.18 8.78
N GLY A 81 -2.19 1.20 9.12
CA GLY A 81 -3.60 1.13 8.78
C GLY A 81 -3.85 1.29 7.28
N GLY A 82 -4.70 2.24 6.91
CA GLY A 82 -4.93 2.62 5.51
C GLY A 82 -3.65 2.96 4.72
N GLY A 83 -2.58 3.40 5.39
CA GLY A 83 -1.28 3.60 4.76
C GLY A 83 -0.57 2.31 4.38
N PHE A 84 -0.71 1.25 5.18
CA PHE A 84 -0.25 -0.08 4.80
C PHE A 84 -1.13 -0.67 3.69
N GLU A 85 -2.45 -0.47 3.75
CA GLU A 85 -3.37 -0.86 2.67
C GLU A 85 -3.02 -0.18 1.35
N CYS A 86 -2.57 1.07 1.39
CA CYS A 86 -1.99 1.77 0.24
C CYS A 86 -0.76 1.07 -0.33
N ALA A 87 0.15 0.56 0.50
CA ALA A 87 1.30 -0.19 0.02
C ALA A 87 0.90 -1.54 -0.59
N LEU A 88 -0.03 -2.24 0.06
CA LEU A 88 -0.54 -3.54 -0.36
C LEU A 88 -1.30 -3.52 -1.68
N ALA A 89 -1.82 -2.36 -2.09
CA ALA A 89 -2.54 -2.20 -3.36
C ALA A 89 -1.62 -2.25 -4.58
N ASP A 90 -0.33 -1.99 -4.43
CA ASP A 90 0.64 -2.07 -5.52
C ASP A 90 1.10 -3.51 -5.77
N ASP A 91 1.61 -3.74 -6.97
CA ASP A 91 2.17 -5.01 -7.39
C ASP A 91 3.44 -5.36 -6.61
N VAL A 92 4.27 -4.35 -6.31
CA VAL A 92 5.58 -4.53 -5.68
C VAL A 92 5.71 -3.62 -4.46
N ILE A 93 6.24 -4.16 -3.37
CA ILE A 93 6.60 -3.40 -2.16
C ILE A 93 8.10 -3.53 -1.92
N ILE A 94 8.79 -2.40 -2.03
CA ILE A 94 10.20 -2.24 -1.68
C ILE A 94 10.24 -1.40 -0.40
N ALA A 95 10.77 -1.98 0.68
CA ALA A 95 10.79 -1.34 1.99
C ALA A 95 12.23 -1.10 2.45
N GLU A 96 12.48 0.01 3.13
CA GLU A 96 13.71 0.17 3.89
C GLU A 96 13.64 -0.62 5.20
N ARG A 97 14.79 -1.11 5.67
CA ARG A 97 14.97 -1.96 6.85
C ARG A 97 14.29 -1.42 8.11
N SER A 98 14.33 -0.11 8.32
CA SER A 98 13.69 0.54 9.48
C SER A 98 12.17 0.71 9.37
N ALA A 99 11.58 0.47 8.20
CA ALA A 99 10.15 0.64 7.98
C ALA A 99 9.33 -0.32 8.83
N LYS A 100 8.20 0.18 9.33
CA LYS A 100 7.26 -0.58 10.15
C LYS A 100 5.90 -0.62 9.51
N PHE A 101 5.23 -1.75 9.70
CA PHE A 101 3.97 -2.06 9.07
C PHE A 101 2.95 -2.54 10.09
N GLY A 102 1.70 -2.16 9.94
CA GLY A 102 0.67 -2.70 10.82
C GLY A 102 -0.73 -2.23 10.49
N LEU A 103 -1.70 -2.97 11.02
CA LEU A 103 -3.13 -2.71 10.92
C LEU A 103 -3.70 -2.50 12.33
N PRO A 104 -3.46 -1.32 12.95
CA PRO A 104 -3.83 -1.06 14.35
C PRO A 104 -5.31 -0.76 14.56
N GLU A 105 -6.16 -0.79 13.52
CA GLU A 105 -7.59 -0.47 13.56
C GLU A 105 -8.35 -1.22 14.67
N ILE A 106 -7.97 -2.48 14.92
CA ILE A 106 -8.59 -3.32 15.95
C ILE A 106 -8.44 -2.72 17.36
N LEU A 107 -7.36 -1.97 17.62
CA LEU A 107 -7.12 -1.28 18.90
C LEU A 107 -8.14 -0.16 19.14
N PHE A 108 -8.83 0.30 18.10
CA PHE A 108 -9.88 1.33 18.15
C PHE A 108 -11.28 0.75 17.95
N ASN A 109 -11.45 -0.57 18.07
CA ASN A 109 -12.71 -1.28 17.79
C ASN A 109 -13.21 -1.04 16.34
N LEU A 110 -12.27 -0.91 15.41
CA LEU A 110 -12.49 -0.82 13.97
C LEU A 110 -11.87 -2.04 13.28
N PHE A 111 -12.02 -2.11 11.97
CA PHE A 111 -11.36 -3.09 11.12
C PHE A 111 -10.71 -2.39 9.92
N PRO A 112 -9.64 -2.95 9.33
CA PRO A 112 -9.03 -2.41 8.10
C PRO A 112 -10.04 -2.46 6.95
N GLY A 113 -10.41 -1.29 6.45
CA GLY A 113 -11.59 -1.11 5.59
C GLY A 113 -11.28 -0.74 4.15
N MET A 114 -10.01 -0.50 3.79
CA MET A 114 -9.63 -0.01 2.46
C MET A 114 -9.24 -1.15 1.50
N GLY A 115 -9.11 -2.38 1.98
CA GLY A 115 -8.90 -3.57 1.15
C GLY A 115 -7.94 -4.61 1.71
N ALA A 116 -7.45 -4.43 2.94
CA ALA A 116 -6.41 -5.26 3.57
C ALA A 116 -6.60 -6.76 3.33
N TYR A 117 -7.80 -7.30 3.59
CA TYR A 117 -8.07 -8.72 3.40
C TYR A 117 -7.84 -9.18 1.96
N SER A 118 -8.31 -8.39 0.99
CA SER A 118 -8.22 -8.73 -0.43
C SER A 118 -6.77 -8.68 -0.91
N PHE A 119 -6.00 -7.69 -0.46
CA PHE A 119 -4.61 -7.53 -0.87
C PHE A 119 -3.68 -8.52 -0.17
N LEU A 120 -3.81 -8.69 1.15
CA LEU A 120 -3.03 -9.67 1.90
C LEU A 120 -3.29 -11.09 1.40
N SER A 121 -4.54 -11.45 1.11
CA SER A 121 -4.85 -12.81 0.61
C SER A 121 -4.27 -13.12 -0.78
N ARG A 122 -3.76 -12.11 -1.51
CA ARG A 122 -3.00 -12.31 -2.75
C ARG A 122 -1.52 -12.64 -2.50
N ARG A 123 -1.00 -12.25 -1.33
CA ARG A 123 0.40 -12.38 -0.94
C ARG A 123 0.63 -13.54 0.04
N ILE A 124 -0.32 -13.78 0.95
CA ILE A 124 -0.25 -14.79 2.02
C ILE A 124 -1.56 -15.57 2.14
N SER A 125 -1.55 -16.66 2.92
CA SER A 125 -2.79 -17.44 3.12
C SER A 125 -3.88 -16.60 3.82
N PRO A 126 -5.17 -16.85 3.53
CA PRO A 126 -6.28 -16.15 4.17
C PRO A 126 -6.20 -16.19 5.71
N ALA A 127 -5.80 -17.32 6.29
CA ALA A 127 -5.64 -17.46 7.74
C ALA A 127 -4.49 -16.61 8.32
N GLN A 128 -3.43 -16.34 7.54
CA GLN A 128 -2.39 -15.39 7.97
C GLN A 128 -2.89 -13.94 7.81
N ALA A 129 -3.61 -13.63 6.73
CA ALA A 129 -4.20 -12.31 6.52
C ALA A 129 -5.15 -11.93 7.67
N GLU A 130 -6.07 -12.82 8.06
CA GLU A 130 -6.99 -12.60 9.19
C GLU A 130 -6.24 -12.40 10.50
N ARG A 131 -5.24 -13.25 10.78
CA ARG A 131 -4.42 -13.11 11.99
C ARG A 131 -3.72 -11.76 12.03
N MET A 132 -3.16 -11.30 10.91
CA MET A 132 -2.50 -10.00 10.85
C MET A 132 -3.49 -8.86 11.11
N MET A 133 -4.64 -8.87 10.42
CA MET A 133 -5.70 -7.87 10.58
C MET A 133 -6.28 -7.79 12.00
N LEU A 134 -6.36 -8.92 12.71
CA LEU A 134 -6.93 -9.00 14.06
C LEU A 134 -5.90 -8.85 15.18
N SER A 135 -4.60 -8.78 14.84
CA SER A 135 -3.53 -8.77 15.85
C SER A 135 -3.29 -7.40 16.48
N GLY A 136 -3.47 -6.31 15.72
CA GLY A 136 -2.99 -4.97 16.10
C GLY A 136 -1.46 -4.87 16.20
N ARG A 137 -0.74 -5.88 15.73
CA ARG A 137 0.73 -5.98 15.84
C ARG A 137 1.41 -5.09 14.79
N ILE A 138 2.55 -4.54 15.18
CA ILE A 138 3.50 -3.89 14.26
C ILE A 138 4.58 -4.91 13.85
N TYR A 139 4.88 -4.95 12.55
CA TYR A 139 5.83 -5.85 11.90
C TYR A 139 7.00 -5.04 11.35
N SER A 140 8.20 -5.64 11.33
CA SER A 140 9.34 -5.06 10.59
C SER A 140 9.27 -5.38 9.09
N ALA A 141 10.06 -4.67 8.30
CA ALA A 141 10.25 -4.96 6.88
C ALA A 141 10.75 -6.39 6.64
N GLU A 142 11.72 -6.87 7.44
CA GLU A 142 12.27 -8.23 7.34
C GLU A 142 11.21 -9.29 7.62
N GLU A 143 10.43 -9.12 8.68
CA GLU A 143 9.38 -10.09 9.01
C GLU A 143 8.37 -10.21 7.87
N LEU A 144 7.97 -9.08 7.29
CA LEU A 144 7.04 -9.09 6.16
C LEU A 144 7.67 -9.62 4.87
N TYR A 145 8.97 -9.44 4.67
CA TYR A 145 9.69 -10.05 3.55
C TYR A 145 9.76 -11.57 3.70
N GLU A 146 10.11 -12.07 4.88
CA GLU A 146 10.10 -13.51 5.17
C GLU A 146 8.70 -14.15 5.01
N MET A 147 7.65 -13.38 5.29
CA MET A 147 6.27 -13.80 5.08
C MET A 147 5.82 -13.75 3.61
N GLY A 148 6.57 -13.10 2.71
CA GLY A 148 6.18 -12.87 1.31
C GLY A 148 5.19 -11.73 1.10
N VAL A 149 5.04 -10.84 2.08
CA VAL A 149 4.20 -9.62 1.96
C VAL A 149 5.00 -8.47 1.33
N VAL A 150 6.24 -8.26 1.76
CA VAL A 150 7.18 -7.30 1.18
C VAL A 150 8.05 -8.04 0.16
N ASP A 151 8.30 -7.44 -1.00
CA ASP A 151 9.02 -8.09 -2.09
C ASP A 151 10.54 -7.89 -2.00
N MET A 152 10.98 -6.74 -1.47
CA MET A 152 12.39 -6.42 -1.28
C MET A 152 12.61 -5.57 -0.04
N VAL A 153 13.72 -5.81 0.66
CA VAL A 153 14.20 -4.97 1.76
C VAL A 153 15.53 -4.33 1.37
N ALA A 154 15.59 -3.01 1.45
CA ALA A 154 16.80 -2.21 1.22
C ALA A 154 17.37 -1.71 2.56
N GLU A 155 18.64 -1.36 2.58
CA GLU A 155 19.19 -0.57 3.69
C GLU A 155 18.55 0.82 3.72
N ASP A 156 18.48 1.42 4.92
CA ASP A 156 17.92 2.77 5.09
C ASP A 156 18.70 3.79 4.24
N GLY A 157 17.98 4.62 3.49
CA GLY A 157 18.56 5.59 2.54
C GLY A 157 18.93 5.01 1.17
N ALA A 158 18.84 3.70 0.96
CA ALA A 158 19.08 3.05 -0.34
C ALA A 158 17.78 2.61 -1.05
N GLY A 159 16.62 3.04 -0.56
CA GLY A 159 15.33 2.63 -1.10
C GLY A 159 15.10 3.04 -2.57
N GLU A 160 15.50 4.25 -2.96
CA GLU A 160 15.40 4.70 -4.36
C GLU A 160 16.32 3.88 -5.28
N ASP A 161 17.56 3.64 -4.87
CA ASP A 161 18.51 2.81 -5.63
C ASP A 161 17.95 1.38 -5.83
N ALA A 162 17.33 0.81 -4.79
CA ALA A 162 16.68 -0.50 -4.89
C ALA A 162 15.50 -0.53 -5.89
N VAL A 163 14.77 0.59 -6.03
CA VAL A 163 13.73 0.73 -7.07
C VAL A 163 14.36 0.75 -8.46
N TYR A 164 15.41 1.53 -8.67
CA TYR A 164 16.11 1.55 -9.96
C TYR A 164 16.67 0.17 -10.34
N ASP A 165 17.32 -0.51 -9.39
CA ASP A 165 17.82 -1.87 -9.58
C ASP A 165 16.70 -2.88 -9.91
N TYR A 166 15.53 -2.74 -9.27
CA TYR A 166 14.36 -3.56 -9.59
C TYR A 166 13.92 -3.33 -11.04
N VAL A 167 13.75 -2.07 -11.43
CA VAL A 167 13.30 -1.68 -12.78
C VAL A 167 14.27 -2.18 -13.84
N GLU A 168 15.57 -1.95 -13.68
CA GLU A 168 16.58 -2.41 -14.64
C GLU A 168 16.56 -3.93 -14.82
N ARG A 169 16.42 -4.68 -13.72
CA ARG A 169 16.39 -6.14 -13.76
C ARG A 169 15.14 -6.65 -14.48
N VAL A 170 13.99 -6.03 -14.24
CA VAL A 170 12.72 -6.43 -14.87
C VAL A 170 12.73 -6.09 -16.37
N ASP A 171 13.22 -4.90 -16.75
CA ASP A 171 13.31 -4.50 -18.15
C ASP A 171 14.20 -5.44 -18.98
N ARG A 172 15.33 -5.92 -18.42
CA ARG A 172 16.20 -6.91 -19.10
C ARG A 172 15.49 -8.23 -19.41
N VAL A 173 14.48 -8.61 -18.63
CA VAL A 173 13.69 -9.83 -18.88
C VAL A 173 12.69 -9.61 -20.02
N PHE A 174 12.22 -8.39 -20.22
CA PHE A 174 11.29 -8.05 -21.31
C PHE A 174 11.99 -7.78 -22.64
N GLU A 175 13.26 -7.39 -22.62
CA GLU A 175 14.06 -7.06 -23.82
C GLU A 175 14.89 -8.24 -24.37
N GLY A 176 15.01 -9.35 -23.62
CA GLY A 176 15.73 -10.57 -24.01
C GLY A 176 14.82 -11.68 -24.52
#